data_AF-A0A957R4K8-F1
#
_entry.id   AF-A0A957R4K8-F1
#
_cell.length_a   1.000
_cell.length_b   1.000
_cell.length_c   1.000
_cell.angle_alpha   90.00
_cell.angle_beta   90.00
_cell.angle_gamma   90.00
#
_symmetry.space_group_name_H-M   'P 1'
#
loop_
_entity.id
_entity.type
_entity.pdbx_description
1 polymer ?
#
loop_
_entity_poly.entity_id
_entity_poly.type
_entity_poly.pdbx_seq_one_letter_code
_entity_poly.pdbx_strand_id
1 'polypeptide(L)'
;MTFVVLLHERLAVTAWLFFLAIGIWGTYRAIRGYATDGNYMGAVAVGQLIFVVQVIIGGIVWYAGGGGVLERPGIHYLYGAFALVFVPFVYLVILKGEESNRAQWIWAFSTLFMFGI
;
A
#
# COMPACT_ATOMS: atom_id res chain seq x y z
N MET A 1 -1.63 17.78 -18.54
CA MET A 1 -0.70 16.79 -17.95
C MET A 1 -0.15 17.20 -16.59
N THR A 2 0.25 18.45 -16.36
CA THR A 2 0.80 18.95 -15.08
C THR A 2 -0.06 18.61 -13.85
N PHE A 3 -1.38 18.74 -13.96
CA PHE A 3 -2.30 18.40 -12.86
C PHE A 3 -2.31 16.91 -12.54
N VAL A 4 -2.26 16.02 -13.55
CA VAL A 4 -2.29 14.56 -13.33
C VAL A 4 -0.98 14.08 -12.69
N VAL A 5 0.15 14.65 -13.12
CA VAL A 5 1.45 14.42 -12.49
C VAL A 5 1.45 14.88 -11.04
N LEU A 6 0.96 16.09 -10.76
CA LEU A 6 0.81 16.59 -9.39
C LEU A 6 -0.07 15.66 -8.54
N LEU A 7 -1.19 15.19 -9.09
CA LEU A 7 -2.08 14.27 -8.39
C LEU A 7 -1.38 12.93 -8.08
N HIS A 8 -0.64 12.38 -9.04
CA HIS A 8 0.17 11.17 -8.87
C HIS A 8 1.18 11.33 -7.72
N GLU A 9 1.93 12.43 -7.71
CA GLU A 9 2.92 12.74 -6.68
C GLU A 9 2.29 12.89 -5.29
N ARG A 10 1.20 13.67 -5.18
CA ARG A 10 0.54 13.91 -3.89
C ARG A 10 -0.13 12.66 -3.35
N LEU A 11 -0.75 11.86 -4.21
CA LEU A 11 -1.34 10.61 -3.79
C LEU A 11 -0.25 9.59 -3.36
N ALA A 12 0.98 9.68 -3.88
CA ALA A 12 2.07 8.78 -3.47
C ALA A 12 2.50 9.10 -2.04
N VAL A 13 2.61 10.40 -1.71
CA VAL A 13 2.82 10.87 -0.33
C VAL A 13 1.67 10.43 0.59
N THR A 14 0.42 10.54 0.12
CA THR A 14 -0.74 10.05 0.88
C THR A 14 -0.65 8.55 1.15
N ALA A 15 -0.30 7.73 0.17
CA ALA A 15 -0.12 6.30 0.35
C ALA A 15 0.95 6.02 1.41
N TRP A 16 2.10 6.68 1.29
CA TRP A 16 3.22 6.55 2.22
C TRP A 16 2.81 6.84 3.66
N LEU A 17 2.21 8.02 3.91
CA LEU A 17 1.76 8.41 5.24
C LEU A 17 0.63 7.52 5.78
N PHE A 18 -0.27 7.07 4.91
CA PHE A 18 -1.36 6.18 5.29
C PHE A 18 -0.84 4.82 5.76
N PHE A 19 0.08 4.21 5.00
CA PHE A 19 0.70 2.94 5.37
C PHE A 19 1.54 3.04 6.65
N LEU A 20 2.24 4.15 6.85
CA LEU A 20 2.91 4.44 8.13
C LEU A 20 1.90 4.47 9.28
N ALA A 21 0.82 5.23 9.13
CA ALA A 21 -0.19 5.40 10.18
C ALA A 21 -0.86 4.06 10.55
N ILE A 22 -1.30 3.27 9.56
CA ILE A 22 -1.91 1.97 9.84
C ILE A 22 -0.88 0.92 10.29
N GLY A 23 0.38 1.04 9.89
CA GLY A 23 1.47 0.19 10.38
C GLY A 23 1.78 0.43 11.86
N ILE A 24 1.84 1.70 12.27
CA ILE A 24 1.98 2.07 13.69
C ILE A 24 0.75 1.60 14.47
N TRP A 25 -0.46 1.87 13.98
CA TRP A 25 -1.70 1.44 14.64
C TRP A 25 -1.78 -0.09 14.72
N GLY A 26 -1.43 -0.79 13.66
CA GLY A 26 -1.42 -2.25 13.60
C GLY A 26 -0.42 -2.86 14.59
N THR A 27 0.76 -2.26 14.71
CA THR A 27 1.78 -2.65 15.69
C THR A 27 1.26 -2.44 17.11
N TYR A 28 0.64 -1.29 17.39
CA TYR A 28 0.02 -1.04 18.68
C TYR A 28 -1.04 -2.10 19.00
N ARG A 29 -1.97 -2.40 18.08
CA ARG A 29 -2.97 -3.46 18.27
C ARG A 29 -2.32 -4.82 18.53
N ALA A 30 -1.25 -5.15 17.80
CA ALA A 30 -0.54 -6.40 17.95
C ALA A 30 0.10 -6.56 19.34
N ILE A 31 0.78 -5.51 19.83
CA ILE A 31 1.36 -5.46 21.19
C ILE A 31 0.28 -5.61 22.28
N ARG A 32 -0.92 -5.07 22.05
CA ARG A 32 -2.07 -5.21 22.96
C ARG A 32 -2.74 -6.59 22.91
N GLY A 33 -2.27 -7.51 22.08
CA GLY A 33 -2.84 -8.85 21.94
C GLY A 33 -4.16 -8.89 21.17
N TYR A 34 -4.53 -7.81 20.46
CA TYR A 34 -5.80 -7.77 19.74
C TYR A 34 -5.76 -8.65 18.48
N ALA A 35 -6.90 -9.28 18.21
CA ALA A 35 -7.20 -9.93 16.95
C ALA A 35 -7.37 -8.90 15.82
N THR A 36 -7.13 -9.33 14.58
CA THR A 36 -7.50 -8.55 13.39
C THR A 36 -9.01 -8.38 13.38
N ASP A 37 -9.50 -7.14 13.25
CA ASP A 37 -10.94 -6.85 13.19
C ASP A 37 -11.31 -6.10 11.90
N GLY A 38 -12.62 -5.92 11.70
CA GLY A 38 -13.14 -5.23 10.52
C GLY A 38 -12.70 -3.77 10.40
N ASN A 39 -12.42 -3.08 11.51
CA ASN A 39 -11.95 -1.70 11.48
C ASN A 39 -10.53 -1.62 10.90
N TYR A 40 -9.64 -2.48 11.38
CA TYR A 40 -8.28 -2.55 10.88
C TYR A 40 -8.26 -3.05 9.42
N MET A 41 -9.04 -4.08 9.09
CA MET A 41 -9.13 -4.59 7.71
C MET A 41 -9.74 -3.57 6.75
N GLY A 42 -10.71 -2.78 7.19
CA GLY A 42 -11.24 -1.66 6.40
C GLY A 42 -10.15 -0.64 6.07
N ALA A 43 -9.28 -0.31 7.03
CA ALA A 43 -8.15 0.57 6.78
C ALA A 43 -7.14 -0.04 5.80
N VAL A 44 -6.80 -1.33 5.94
CA VAL A 44 -5.94 -2.04 4.96
C VAL A 44 -6.55 -2.01 3.55
N ALA A 45 -7.86 -2.24 3.43
CA ALA A 45 -8.56 -2.17 2.15
C ALA A 45 -8.52 -0.77 1.52
N VAL A 46 -8.68 0.29 2.33
CA VAL A 46 -8.50 1.68 1.86
C VAL A 46 -7.07 1.90 1.36
N GLY A 47 -6.05 1.39 2.07
CA GLY A 47 -4.66 1.45 1.64
C GLY A 47 -4.44 0.79 0.27
N GLN A 48 -5.04 -0.39 0.07
CA GLN A 48 -5.01 -1.07 -1.23
C GLN A 48 -5.68 -0.24 -2.33
N LEU A 49 -6.84 0.37 -2.05
CA LEU A 49 -7.54 1.22 -3.03
C LEU A 49 -6.70 2.44 -3.42
N ILE A 50 -5.95 3.03 -2.49
CA ILE A 50 -5.01 4.11 -2.80
C ILE A 50 -3.98 3.62 -3.84
N PHE A 51 -3.43 2.40 -3.69
CA PHE A 51 -2.49 1.84 -4.67
C PHE A 51 -3.13 1.51 -6.03
N VAL A 52 -4.39 1.04 -6.04
CA VAL A 52 -5.13 0.85 -7.29
C VAL A 52 -5.25 2.18 -8.05
N VAL A 53 -5.65 3.24 -7.36
CA VAL A 53 -5.75 4.58 -7.96
C VAL A 53 -4.37 5.09 -8.40
N GLN A 54 -3.33 4.84 -7.62
CA GLN A 54 -1.95 5.17 -7.98
C GLN A 54 -1.50 4.55 -9.28
N VAL A 55 -1.71 3.24 -9.45
CA VAL A 55 -1.33 2.52 -10.68
C VAL A 55 -2.12 3.03 -11.88
N ILE A 56 -3.40 3.34 -11.72
CA ILE A 56 -4.22 3.92 -12.80
C ILE A 56 -3.67 5.28 -13.23
N ILE A 57 -3.43 6.20 -12.28
CA ILE A 57 -2.92 7.54 -12.58
C ILE A 57 -1.50 7.46 -13.15
N GLY A 58 -0.64 6.62 -12.57
CA GLY A 58 0.72 6.37 -13.05
C GLY A 58 0.73 5.82 -14.48
N GLY A 59 -0.20 4.92 -14.80
CA GLY A 59 -0.41 4.41 -16.15
C GLY A 59 -0.83 5.50 -17.15
N ILE A 60 -1.68 6.44 -16.74
CA ILE A 60 -2.06 7.60 -17.56
C ILE A 60 -0.84 8.51 -17.81
N VAL A 61 -0.05 8.79 -16.76
CA VAL A 61 1.19 9.59 -16.88
C VAL A 61 2.18 8.90 -17.81
N TRP A 62 2.36 7.59 -17.67
CA TRP A 62 3.24 6.78 -18.50
C TRP A 62 2.82 6.78 -19.97
N TYR A 63 1.54 6.52 -20.26
CA TYR A 63 0.98 6.52 -21.62
C TYR A 63 1.13 7.89 -22.31
N ALA A 64 1.05 8.97 -21.54
CA ALA A 64 1.26 10.34 -22.03
C ALA A 64 2.75 10.73 -22.20
N GLY A 65 3.68 9.77 -22.06
CA GLY A 65 5.12 10.00 -22.27
C GLY A 65 5.89 10.47 -21.02
N GLY A 66 5.27 10.50 -19.84
CA GLY A 66 5.90 10.96 -18.60
C GLY A 66 7.00 10.03 -18.04
N GLY A 67 7.13 8.81 -18.57
CA GLY A 67 8.09 7.81 -18.07
C GLY A 67 9.57 8.15 -18.33
N GLY A 68 9.87 9.01 -19.31
CA GLY A 68 11.26 9.36 -19.68
C GLY A 68 11.98 10.29 -18.71
N VAL A 69 11.28 10.82 -17.70
CA VAL A 69 11.83 11.76 -16.71
C VAL A 69 12.37 11.05 -15.46
N LEU A 70 12.08 9.75 -15.31
CA LEU A 70 12.50 8.95 -14.16
C LEU A 70 13.97 8.52 -14.31
N GLU A 71 14.77 8.69 -13.25
CA GLU A 71 16.17 8.23 -13.22
C GLU A 71 16.28 6.69 -13.32
N ARG A 72 15.31 5.98 -12.72
CA ARG A 72 15.25 4.50 -12.67
C ARG A 72 13.83 3.98 -12.92
N PRO A 73 13.31 4.10 -14.16
CA PRO A 73 11.91 3.80 -14.47
C PRO A 73 11.53 2.34 -14.18
N GLY A 74 12.45 1.39 -14.41
CA GLY A 74 12.19 -0.04 -14.16
C GLY A 74 11.87 -0.35 -12.69
N ILE A 75 12.58 0.28 -11.75
CA ILE A 75 12.34 0.08 -10.30
C ILE A 75 11.01 0.70 -9.88
N HIS A 76 10.68 1.89 -10.42
CA HIS A 76 9.41 2.55 -10.15
C HIS A 76 8.22 1.68 -10.57
N TYR A 77 8.27 1.09 -11.77
CA TYR A 77 7.19 0.19 -12.25
C TYR A 77 7.14 -1.11 -11.44
N LEU A 78 8.30 -1.68 -11.08
CA LEU A 78 8.38 -2.88 -10.25
C LEU A 78 7.70 -2.66 -8.90
N TYR A 79 8.02 -1.55 -8.21
CA TYR A 79 7.43 -1.24 -6.92
C TYR A 79 5.94 -0.88 -7.00
N GLY A 80 5.51 -0.15 -8.04
CA GLY A 80 4.09 0.11 -8.28
C GLY A 80 3.29 -1.18 -8.47
N ALA A 81 3.80 -2.12 -9.28
CA ALA A 81 3.14 -3.42 -9.49
C ALA A 81 3.19 -4.29 -8.22
N PHE A 82 4.32 -4.29 -7.51
CA PHE A 82 4.47 -5.02 -6.27
C PHE A 82 3.48 -4.53 -5.21
N ALA A 83 3.36 -3.22 -5.02
CA ALA A 83 2.45 -2.63 -4.06
C ALA A 83 0.99 -3.00 -4.32
N LEU A 84 0.60 -3.08 -5.60
CA LEU A 84 -0.75 -3.50 -5.99
C LEU A 84 -1.03 -4.97 -5.63
N VAL A 85 -0.04 -5.86 -5.72
CA VAL A 85 -0.24 -7.32 -5.54
C VAL A 85 0.03 -7.77 -4.11
N PHE A 86 0.93 -7.11 -3.39
CA PHE A 86 1.42 -7.58 -2.09
C PHE A 86 0.34 -7.64 -1.01
N VAL A 87 -0.48 -6.59 -0.84
CA VAL A 87 -1.53 -6.59 0.19
C VAL A 87 -2.59 -7.68 -0.08
N PRO A 88 -3.11 -7.86 -1.30
CA PRO A 88 -3.96 -9.00 -1.64
C PRO A 88 -3.27 -10.35 -1.43
N PHE A 89 -1.98 -10.46 -1.75
CA PHE A 89 -1.20 -11.68 -1.53
C PHE A 89 -1.13 -12.05 -0.04
N VAL A 90 -0.89 -11.08 0.85
CA VAL A 90 -0.89 -11.31 2.30
C VAL A 90 -2.24 -11.86 2.75
N TYR A 91 -3.35 -11.28 2.30
CA TYR A 91 -4.68 -11.75 2.68
C TYR A 91 -5.00 -13.14 2.10
N LEU A 92 -4.85 -13.32 0.79
CA LEU A 92 -5.32 -14.51 0.06
C LEU A 92 -4.39 -15.71 0.21
N VAL A 93 -3.08 -15.49 0.35
CA VAL A 93 -2.07 -16.56 0.33
C VAL A 93 -1.48 -16.81 1.71
N ILE A 94 -1.16 -15.75 2.46
CA ILE A 94 -0.51 -15.91 3.77
C ILE A 94 -1.52 -16.16 4.88
N LEU A 95 -2.53 -15.30 5.01
CA LEU A 95 -3.46 -15.33 6.13
C LEU A 95 -4.67 -16.24 5.90
N LYS A 96 -5.23 -16.28 4.68
CA LYS A 96 -6.37 -17.14 4.32
C LYS A 96 -7.56 -17.02 5.30
N GLY A 97 -7.84 -15.81 5.77
CA GLY A 97 -8.90 -15.54 6.75
C GLY A 97 -8.51 -15.76 8.22
N GLU A 98 -7.22 -15.96 8.54
CA GLU A 98 -6.75 -15.95 9.92
C GLU A 98 -6.91 -14.54 10.53
N GLU A 99 -7.58 -14.45 11.67
CA GLU A 99 -7.84 -13.18 12.38
C GLU A 99 -7.17 -13.10 13.76
N SER A 100 -6.36 -14.09 14.14
CA SER A 100 -5.70 -14.12 15.44
C SER A 100 -4.74 -12.92 15.64
N ASN A 101 -4.22 -12.74 16.86
CA ASN A 101 -3.17 -11.75 17.09
C ASN A 101 -1.91 -11.98 16.23
N ARG A 102 -1.64 -13.24 15.82
CA ARG A 102 -0.57 -13.53 14.85
C ARG A 102 -0.85 -12.89 13.50
N ALA A 103 -2.09 -12.94 13.03
CA ALA A 103 -2.50 -12.22 11.82
C ALA A 103 -2.33 -10.71 11.98
N GLN A 104 -2.63 -10.17 13.16
CA GLN A 104 -2.42 -8.75 13.45
C GLN A 104 -0.93 -8.34 13.37
N TRP A 105 0.00 -9.20 13.84
CA TRP A 105 1.45 -8.98 13.67
C TRP A 105 1.88 -9.05 12.21
N ILE A 106 1.39 -10.04 11.45
CA ILE A 106 1.66 -10.17 10.01
C ILE A 106 1.20 -8.90 9.30
N TRP A 107 0.02 -8.41 9.62
CA TRP A 107 -0.48 -7.16 9.04
C TRP A 107 0.35 -5.95 9.43
N ALA A 108 0.73 -5.80 10.70
CA ALA A 108 1.55 -4.69 11.16
C ALA A 108 2.87 -4.59 10.40
N PHE A 109 3.57 -5.72 10.25
CA PHE A 109 4.82 -5.74 9.48
C PHE A 109 4.58 -5.55 7.98
N SER A 110 3.51 -6.13 7.44
CA SER A 110 3.16 -5.96 6.02
C SER A 110 2.87 -4.50 5.68
N THR A 111 2.13 -3.78 6.53
CA THR A 111 1.81 -2.37 6.27
C THR A 111 2.98 -1.44 6.52
N LEU A 112 3.83 -1.71 7.52
CA LEU A 112 5.11 -0.99 7.70
C LEU A 112 6.09 -1.24 6.54
N PHE A 113 6.12 -2.45 6.00
CA PHE A 113 6.91 -2.77 4.82
C PHE A 113 6.41 -2.00 3.60
N MET A 114 5.09 -1.89 3.42
CA MET A 114 4.50 -1.08 2.35
C MET A 114 4.75 0.42 2.49
N PHE A 115 5.03 0.92 3.70
CA PHE A 115 5.57 2.27 3.87
C PHE A 115 7.03 2.38 3.37
N GLY A 116 7.81 1.30 3.37
CA GLY A 116 9.19 1.32 2.88
C GLY A 116 9.35 1.22 1.35
N ILE A 117 8.26 1.09 0.60
CA ILE A 117 8.21 0.87 -0.86
C ILE A 117 7.63 2.09 -1.56
#